data_AF-A0A1B6DL44-F1
#
_entry.id   AF-A0A1B6DL44-F1
#
_cell.length_a   1.000
_cell.length_b   1.000
_cell.length_c   1.000
_cell.angle_alpha   90.00
_cell.angle_beta   90.00
_cell.angle_gamma   90.00
#
_symmetry.space_group_name_H-M   'P 1'
#
loop_
_entity.id
_entity.type
_entity.pdbx_description
1 polymer ?
#
loop_
_entity_poly.entity_id
_entity_poly.type
_entity_poly.pdbx_seq_one_letter_code
_entity_poly.pdbx_strand_id
1 'polypeptide(L)'
;MQIFSCFPNMLRSILVKTFFIVARRIKIDETCLEAALHLILPAVLKKVFFLAMDEMDTIKELEIQALNEFKDKLKIYFTPTDNWAPLSHYESLKAAMPDIDATVLSEQFQHAFVLDMPEETATLLSEEIKKEQAK
;
A
#
# COMPACT_ATOMS: atom_id res chain seq x y z
N MET A 1 18.97 -4.14 -13.69
CA MET A 1 17.70 -4.12 -14.45
C MET A 1 17.85 -3.27 -15.72
N GLN A 2 18.50 -3.76 -16.77
CA GLN A 2 18.46 -3.11 -18.10
C GLN A 2 17.75 -3.98 -19.14
N ILE A 3 17.79 -5.31 -18.95
CA ILE A 3 17.23 -6.30 -19.88
C ILE A 3 15.73 -6.09 -20.12
N PHE A 4 14.95 -5.79 -19.06
CA PHE A 4 13.50 -5.60 -19.21
C PHE A 4 13.15 -4.38 -20.07
N SER A 5 13.92 -3.30 -19.94
CA SER A 5 13.70 -2.05 -20.67
C SER A 5 14.09 -2.14 -22.15
N CYS A 6 14.91 -3.13 -22.51
CA CYS A 6 15.25 -3.41 -23.90
C CYS A 6 14.12 -4.08 -24.68
N PHE A 7 13.12 -4.66 -24.00
CA PHE A 7 11.98 -5.27 -24.68
C PHE A 7 11.05 -4.20 -25.30
N PRO A 8 10.46 -4.49 -26.48
CA PRO A 8 9.33 -3.74 -27.01
C PRO A 8 8.22 -3.56 -25.98
N ASN A 9 7.53 -2.41 -26.01
CA ASN A 9 6.45 -2.08 -25.07
C ASN A 9 5.40 -3.20 -24.97
N MET A 10 5.00 -3.80 -26.10
CA MET A 10 4.02 -4.91 -26.10
C MET A 10 4.46 -6.09 -25.23
N LEU A 11 5.72 -6.52 -25.33
CA LEU A 11 6.21 -7.64 -24.53
C LEU A 11 6.25 -7.29 -23.04
N ARG A 12 6.65 -6.06 -22.69
CA ARG A 12 6.60 -5.60 -21.31
C ARG A 12 5.18 -5.61 -20.75
N SER A 13 4.21 -5.10 -21.50
CA SER A 13 2.80 -5.09 -21.11
C SER A 13 2.26 -6.51 -20.91
N ILE A 14 2.59 -7.44 -21.81
CA ILE A 14 2.20 -8.85 -21.68
C ILE A 14 2.79 -9.46 -20.41
N LEU A 15 4.10 -9.29 -20.19
CA LEU A 15 4.78 -9.84 -19.00
C LEU A 15 4.18 -9.31 -17.69
N VAL A 16 3.90 -8.00 -17.61
CA VAL A 16 3.27 -7.39 -16.44
C VAL A 16 1.85 -7.92 -16.25
N LYS A 17 1.01 -7.92 -17.30
CA LYS A 17 -0.36 -8.48 -17.22
C LYS A 17 -0.35 -9.93 -16.77
N THR A 18 0.51 -10.76 -17.35
CA THR A 18 0.63 -12.17 -16.98
C THR A 18 1.09 -12.33 -15.54
N PHE A 19 2.03 -11.51 -15.06
CA PHE A 19 2.45 -11.53 -13.66
C PHE A 19 1.27 -11.25 -12.70
N PHE A 20 0.47 -10.21 -12.95
CA PHE A 20 -0.69 -9.91 -12.10
C PHE A 20 -1.74 -11.03 -12.10
N ILE A 21 -2.00 -11.63 -13.27
CA ILE A 21 -2.97 -12.72 -13.38
C ILE A 21 -2.45 -14.00 -12.71
N VAL A 22 -1.18 -14.36 -12.91
CA VAL A 22 -0.63 -15.64 -12.43
C VAL A 22 -0.21 -15.57 -10.96
N ALA A 23 0.55 -14.54 -10.58
CA ALA A 23 1.11 -14.41 -9.24
C ALA A 23 0.11 -13.81 -8.25
N ARG A 24 -0.70 -12.84 -8.69
CA ARG A 24 -1.64 -12.12 -7.81
C ARG A 24 -3.11 -12.51 -8.02
N ARG A 25 -3.43 -13.30 -9.05
CA ARG A 25 -4.80 -13.71 -9.40
C ARG A 25 -5.76 -12.54 -9.63
N ILE A 26 -5.23 -11.39 -10.06
CA ILE A 26 -5.99 -10.16 -10.25
C ILE A 26 -5.92 -9.73 -11.71
N LYS A 27 -7.05 -9.21 -12.20
CA LYS A 27 -7.11 -8.50 -13.47
C LYS A 27 -6.92 -7.01 -13.17
N ILE A 28 -5.89 -6.43 -13.78
CA ILE A 28 -5.59 -5.01 -13.66
C ILE A 28 -6.19 -4.25 -14.85
N ASP A 29 -6.56 -3.00 -14.61
CA ASP A 29 -6.96 -2.07 -15.66
C ASP A 29 -5.73 -1.48 -16.39
N GLU A 30 -5.99 -0.67 -17.42
CA GLU A 30 -4.90 -0.03 -18.18
C GLU A 30 -4.14 1.01 -17.35
N THR A 31 -4.79 1.68 -16.40
CA THR A 31 -4.15 2.66 -15.50
C THR A 31 -3.12 1.98 -14.60
N CYS A 32 -3.50 0.87 -13.97
CA CYS A 32 -2.61 0.06 -13.12
C CYS A 32 -1.47 -0.54 -13.96
N LEU A 33 -1.76 -0.97 -15.19
CA LEU A 33 -0.73 -1.46 -16.11
C LEU A 33 0.31 -0.38 -16.42
N GLU A 34 -0.14 0.83 -16.78
CA GLU A 34 0.74 1.95 -17.10
C GLU A 34 1.60 2.32 -15.89
N ALA A 35 0.99 2.42 -14.70
CA ALA A 35 1.71 2.67 -13.45
C ALA A 35 2.77 1.60 -13.17
N ALA A 36 2.44 0.32 -13.32
CA ALA A 36 3.38 -0.79 -13.15
C ALA A 36 4.53 -0.75 -14.17
N LEU A 37 4.23 -0.44 -15.44
CA LEU A 37 5.24 -0.29 -16.50
C LEU A 37 6.18 0.90 -16.24
N HIS A 38 5.65 1.98 -15.70
CA HIS A 38 6.43 3.15 -15.32
C HIS A 38 7.31 2.88 -14.10
N LEU A 39 6.79 2.16 -13.10
CA LEU A 39 7.51 1.81 -11.87
C LEU A 39 8.78 1.00 -12.16
N ILE A 40 8.73 0.09 -13.13
CA ILE A 40 9.85 -0.78 -13.52
C ILE A 40 10.84 -0.14 -14.50
N LEU A 41 10.68 1.15 -14.83
CA LEU A 41 11.69 1.89 -15.58
C LEU A 41 12.97 2.03 -14.75
N PRO A 42 14.18 1.86 -15.33
CA PRO A 42 15.42 1.85 -14.55
C PRO A 42 15.66 3.15 -13.77
N ALA A 43 15.32 4.29 -14.36
CA ALA A 43 15.45 5.59 -13.72
C ALA A 43 14.48 5.77 -12.54
N VAL A 44 13.29 5.17 -12.62
CA VAL A 44 12.28 5.21 -11.55
C VAL A 44 12.67 4.23 -10.44
N LEU A 45 13.01 2.98 -10.79
CA LEU A 45 13.49 1.98 -9.83
C LEU A 45 14.68 2.49 -9.00
N LYS A 46 15.65 3.17 -9.65
CA LYS A 46 16.79 3.75 -8.91
C LYS A 46 16.33 4.72 -7.82
N LYS A 47 15.31 5.54 -8.09
CA LYS A 47 14.74 6.47 -7.13
C LYS A 47 13.93 5.75 -6.04
N VAL A 48 13.14 4.74 -6.41
CA VAL A 48 12.39 3.92 -5.45
C VAL A 48 13.33 3.24 -4.46
N PHE A 49 14.39 2.59 -4.94
CA PHE A 49 15.36 1.96 -4.05
C PHE A 49 16.14 2.98 -3.22
N PHE A 50 16.47 4.15 -3.79
CA PHE A 50 17.10 5.22 -3.04
C PHE A 50 16.22 5.69 -1.86
N LEU A 51 14.93 5.95 -2.11
CA LEU A 51 13.98 6.33 -1.05
C LEU A 51 13.83 5.23 -0.01
N ALA A 52 13.67 3.97 -0.44
CA ALA A 52 13.55 2.86 0.50
C ALA A 52 14.79 2.72 1.40
N MET A 53 15.99 2.90 0.87
CA MET A 53 17.23 2.86 1.66
C MET A 53 17.31 4.06 2.62
N ASP A 54 17.00 5.26 2.14
CA ASP A 54 17.03 6.48 2.96
C ASP A 54 16.01 6.41 4.10
N GLU A 55 14.79 5.94 3.83
CA GLU A 55 13.75 5.71 4.85
C GLU A 55 14.20 4.68 5.87
N MET A 56 14.75 3.54 5.41
CA MET A 56 15.29 2.52 6.31
C MET A 56 16.46 3.03 7.16
N ASP A 57 17.25 3.99 6.66
CA ASP A 57 18.40 4.58 7.37
C ASP A 57 18.04 5.75 8.29
N THR A 58 16.98 6.50 7.99
CA THR A 58 16.62 7.73 8.70
C THR A 58 15.44 7.55 9.65
N ILE A 59 14.44 6.74 9.27
CA ILE A 59 13.23 6.51 10.05
C ILE A 59 13.46 5.31 10.96
N LYS A 60 13.79 5.59 12.21
CA LYS A 60 14.07 4.56 13.24
C LYS A 60 12.99 4.42 14.28
N GLU A 61 12.19 5.46 14.45
CA GLU A 61 11.24 5.59 15.54
C GLU A 61 9.89 6.07 15.01
N LEU A 62 8.84 5.77 15.77
CA LEU A 62 7.50 6.24 15.47
C LEU A 62 7.40 7.75 15.74
N GLU A 63 6.98 8.53 14.75
CA GLU A 63 6.85 9.98 14.87
C GLU A 63 5.57 10.38 15.63
N ILE A 64 5.63 10.26 16.95
CA ILE A 64 4.48 10.48 17.85
C ILE A 64 3.99 11.93 17.80
N GLN A 65 4.87 12.91 17.54
CA GLN A 65 4.46 14.32 17.53
C GLN A 65 3.52 14.61 16.36
N ALA A 66 3.91 14.20 15.15
CA ALA A 66 3.09 14.38 13.96
C ALA A 66 1.79 13.56 14.04
N LEU A 67 1.85 12.32 14.53
CA LEU A 67 0.66 11.50 14.72
C LEU A 67 -0.32 12.15 15.70
N ASN A 68 0.15 12.73 16.80
CA ASN A 68 -0.73 13.42 17.74
C ASN A 68 -1.36 14.69 17.15
N GLU A 69 -0.62 15.43 16.32
CA GLU A 69 -1.13 16.64 15.68
C GLU A 69 -2.27 16.33 14.70
N PHE A 70 -2.21 15.18 14.02
CA PHE A 70 -3.13 14.84 12.93
C PHE A 70 -4.05 13.64 13.22
N LYS A 71 -4.02 13.06 14.42
CA LYS A 71 -4.78 11.82 14.74
C LYS A 71 -6.26 11.90 14.40
N ASP A 72 -6.89 13.07 14.55
CA ASP A 72 -8.32 13.27 14.26
C ASP A 72 -8.64 13.21 12.75
N LYS A 73 -7.61 13.20 11.89
CA LYS A 73 -7.72 13.09 10.42
C LYS A 73 -7.24 11.73 9.90
N LEU A 74 -6.74 10.86 10.78
CA LEU A 74 -6.12 9.60 10.40
C LEU A 74 -7.06 8.44 10.71
N LYS A 75 -7.27 7.58 9.71
CA LYS A 75 -7.89 6.28 9.86
C LYS A 75 -6.90 5.23 9.40
N ILE A 76 -6.44 4.38 10.32
CA ILE A 76 -5.36 3.43 10.03
C ILE A 76 -5.91 2.01 10.04
N TYR A 77 -5.59 1.24 9.00
CA TYR A 77 -6.02 -0.14 8.87
C TYR A 77 -4.81 -1.07 8.86
N PHE A 78 -4.90 -2.14 9.63
CA PHE A 78 -3.94 -3.25 9.64
C PHE A 78 -4.65 -4.54 9.28
N THR A 79 -3.92 -5.53 8.78
CA THR A 79 -4.47 -6.85 8.50
C THR A 79 -3.53 -7.94 9.03
N PRO A 80 -4.05 -9.11 9.47
CA PRO A 80 -3.20 -10.19 9.98
C PRO A 80 -2.25 -10.80 8.94
N THR A 81 -2.57 -10.65 7.65
CA THR A 81 -1.85 -11.25 6.54
C THR A 81 -0.89 -10.27 5.85
N ASP A 82 -0.79 -9.02 6.34
CA ASP A 82 0.15 -8.03 5.83
C ASP A 82 1.58 -8.30 6.32
N ASN A 83 2.42 -8.79 5.42
CA ASN A 83 3.84 -9.05 5.69
C ASN A 83 4.73 -7.79 5.57
N TRP A 84 4.20 -6.68 5.07
CA TRP A 84 4.92 -5.40 4.95
C TRP A 84 4.71 -4.55 6.19
N ALA A 85 3.49 -4.58 6.74
CA ALA A 85 3.13 -3.92 8.00
C ALA A 85 2.50 -4.94 8.98
N PRO A 86 3.32 -5.82 9.59
CA PRO A 86 2.82 -6.86 10.50
C PRO A 86 2.06 -6.30 11.70
N LEU A 87 1.19 -7.14 12.30
CA LEU A 87 0.39 -6.75 13.47
C LEU A 87 1.20 -6.27 14.68
N SER A 88 2.48 -6.65 14.79
CA SER A 88 3.37 -6.10 15.80
C SER A 88 3.51 -4.57 15.72
N HIS A 89 3.36 -3.98 14.54
CA HIS A 89 3.32 -2.52 14.37
C HIS A 89 2.02 -1.91 14.88
N TYR A 90 0.87 -2.58 14.67
CA TYR A 90 -0.40 -2.19 15.27
C TYR A 90 -0.31 -2.21 16.80
N GLU A 91 0.23 -3.29 17.37
CA GLU A 91 0.42 -3.42 18.81
C GLU A 91 1.32 -2.31 19.38
N SER A 92 2.44 -2.04 18.70
CA SER A 92 3.37 -0.98 19.08
C SER A 92 2.72 0.40 19.00
N LEU A 93 1.94 0.66 17.94
CA LEU A 93 1.20 1.90 17.74
C LEU A 93 0.14 2.11 18.82
N LYS A 94 -0.67 1.09 19.12
CA LYS A 94 -1.70 1.16 20.17
C LYS A 94 -1.10 1.28 21.57
N ALA A 95 0.07 0.69 21.82
CA ALA A 95 0.78 0.84 23.09
C ALA A 95 1.29 2.28 23.28
N ALA A 96 1.80 2.92 22.22
CA ALA A 96 2.27 4.30 22.26
C ALA A 96 1.13 5.33 22.26
N MET A 97 0.05 5.06 21.51
CA MET A 97 -1.07 5.98 21.30
C MET A 97 -2.42 5.23 21.41
N PRO A 98 -2.93 4.99 22.64
CA PRO A 98 -4.15 4.21 22.85
C PRO A 98 -5.40 4.80 22.21
N ASP A 99 -5.41 6.10 21.95
CA ASP A 99 -6.52 6.87 21.39
C ASP A 99 -6.47 7.00 19.85
N ILE A 100 -5.39 6.57 19.20
CA ILE A 100 -5.32 6.61 17.73
C ILE A 100 -6.36 5.67 17.10
N ASP A 101 -7.01 6.14 16.05
CA ASP A 101 -8.02 5.39 15.31
C ASP A 101 -7.35 4.41 14.34
N ALA A 102 -6.97 3.25 14.90
CA ALA A 102 -6.41 2.12 14.19
C ALA A 102 -7.32 0.89 14.36
N THR A 103 -7.66 0.24 13.24
CA THR A 103 -8.55 -0.93 13.21
C THR A 103 -7.88 -2.09 12.48
N VAL A 104 -8.02 -3.30 13.03
CA VAL A 104 -7.60 -4.53 12.35
C VAL A 104 -8.75 -5.05 11.49
N LEU A 105 -8.53 -5.14 10.18
CA LEU A 105 -9.48 -5.69 9.21
C LEU A 105 -9.36 -7.23 9.13
N SER A 106 -10.31 -7.86 8.43
CA SER A 106 -10.31 -9.30 8.22
C SER A 106 -9.14 -9.76 7.35
N GLU A 107 -8.78 -11.04 7.48
CA GLU A 107 -7.60 -11.66 6.82
C GLU A 107 -7.65 -11.64 5.29
N GLN A 108 -8.83 -11.44 4.71
CA GLN A 108 -9.00 -11.32 3.27
C GLN A 108 -8.24 -10.11 2.69
N PHE A 109 -8.09 -9.03 3.48
CA PHE A 109 -7.39 -7.84 3.05
C PHE A 109 -5.88 -8.06 3.05
N GLN A 110 -5.26 -7.77 1.92
CA GLN A 110 -3.80 -7.81 1.73
C GLN A 110 -3.21 -6.39 1.80
N HIS A 111 -1.88 -6.27 1.87
CA HIS A 111 -1.19 -4.97 1.94
C HIS A 111 -1.68 -3.98 0.87
N ALA A 112 -1.78 -4.44 -0.38
CA ALA A 112 -2.27 -3.64 -1.49
C ALA A 112 -3.80 -3.76 -1.66
N PHE A 113 -4.56 -3.63 -0.58
CA PHE A 113 -6.01 -3.86 -0.56
C PHE A 113 -6.80 -3.03 -1.57
N VAL A 114 -6.34 -1.81 -1.92
CA VAL A 114 -6.97 -0.99 -2.99
C VAL A 114 -6.86 -1.66 -4.36
N LEU A 115 -5.76 -2.38 -4.61
CA LEU A 115 -5.51 -3.08 -5.86
C LEU A 115 -6.13 -4.48 -5.85
N ASP A 116 -6.04 -5.17 -4.73
CA ASP A 116 -6.47 -6.56 -4.62
C ASP A 116 -7.98 -6.69 -4.35
N MET A 117 -8.58 -5.74 -3.63
CA MET A 117 -9.99 -5.73 -3.18
C MET A 117 -10.61 -4.32 -3.30
N PRO A 118 -10.67 -3.75 -4.52
CA PRO A 118 -11.11 -2.37 -4.72
C PRO A 118 -12.56 -2.12 -4.28
N GLU A 119 -13.47 -3.08 -4.52
CA GLU A 119 -14.89 -2.91 -4.21
C GLU A 119 -15.16 -2.96 -2.69
N GLU A 120 -14.54 -3.90 -2.00
CA GLU A 120 -14.64 -4.04 -0.55
C GLU A 120 -13.99 -2.85 0.16
N THR A 121 -12.83 -2.41 -0.33
CA THR A 121 -12.16 -1.20 0.17
C THR A 121 -13.03 0.04 -0.05
N ALA A 122 -13.60 0.21 -1.24
CA ALA A 122 -14.49 1.34 -1.53
C ALA A 122 -15.73 1.34 -0.64
N THR A 123 -16.30 0.16 -0.37
CA THR A 123 -17.46 -0.01 0.51
C THR A 123 -17.10 0.41 1.93
N LEU A 124 -16.01 -0.14 2.49
CA LEU A 124 -15.48 0.20 3.82
C LEU A 124 -15.28 1.71 3.98
N LEU A 125 -14.58 2.34 3.03
CA LEU A 125 -14.31 3.78 3.07
C LEU A 125 -15.59 4.61 2.93
N SER A 126 -16.53 4.19 2.08
CA SER A 126 -17.79 4.92 1.88
C SER A 126 -18.66 4.94 3.14
N GLU A 127 -18.67 3.84 3.90
CA GLU A 127 -19.38 3.75 5.18
C GLU A 127 -18.72 4.63 6.23
N GLU A 128 -17.38 4.63 6.28
CA GLU A 128 -16.64 5.45 7.24
C GLU A 128 -16.84 6.95 6.97
N ILE A 129 -16.74 7.37 5.71
CA ILE A 129 -17.00 8.77 5.32
C ILE A 129 -18.42 9.20 5.69
N LYS A 130 -19.44 8.34 5.48
CA LYS A 130 -20.82 8.65 5.86
C LYS A 130 -20.99 8.82 7.36
N LYS A 131 -20.29 8.02 8.18
CA LYS A 131 -20.31 8.16 9.65
C LYS A 131 -19.70 9.48 10.08
N GLU A 132 -18.57 9.88 9.49
CA GLU A 132 -17.93 11.16 9.81
C GLU A 132 -18.79 12.36 9.40
N GLN A 133 -19.49 12.28 8.25
CA GLN A 133 -20.41 13.33 7.82
C GLN A 133 -21.67 13.45 8.69
N ALA A 134 -22.01 12.41 9.45
CA ALA A 134 -23.17 12.37 10.33
C ALA A 134 -22.86 12.84 11.77
N LYS A 135 -21.59 13.07 12.11
CA LYS A 135 -21.15 13.66 13.38
C LYS A 135 -21.29 15.19 13.35
#